data_AF-A0A355B2J6-F1
#
_entry.id   AF-A0A355B2J6-F1
#
_cell.length_a   1.000
_cell.length_b   1.000
_cell.length_c   1.000
_cell.angle_alpha   90.00
_cell.angle_beta   90.00
_cell.angle_gamma   90.00
#
_symmetry.space_group_name_H-M   'P 1'
#
loop_
_entity.id
_entity.type
_entity.pdbx_description
1 polymer ?
#
loop_
_entity_poly.entity_id
_entity_poly.type
_entity_poly.pdbx_seq_one_letter_code
_entity_poly.pdbx_strand_id
1 'polypeptide(L)'
;PLTLQFPGRQRTRGGEKIIQVPGGGNPQRESKLDQALIRAVARAYKWREAMEKGEAKSLSELARKEGCTDDYIRKILKMAFLAPDIVETILKGKQPEGLTLSHILGLDLPLFWEAQRNILEFPARSFA
;
A
#
# COMPACT_ATOMS: atom_id res chain seq x y z
N PRO A 1 30.14 10.69 10.30
CA PRO A 1 28.96 11.18 11.06
C PRO A 1 27.92 11.81 10.11
N LEU A 2 26.76 11.17 9.93
CA LEU A 2 25.71 11.72 9.07
C LEU A 2 24.53 12.15 9.95
N THR A 3 24.42 13.47 10.13
CA THR A 3 23.27 14.12 10.77
C THR A 3 22.22 14.36 9.70
N LEU A 4 21.11 13.62 9.75
CA LEU A 4 19.95 13.86 8.90
C LEU A 4 18.99 14.81 9.62
N GLN A 5 18.84 16.02 9.08
CA GLN A 5 17.80 16.97 9.51
C GLN A 5 16.59 16.86 8.58
N PHE A 6 15.41 16.63 9.14
CA PHE A 6 14.14 16.58 8.43
C PHE A 6 13.40 17.91 8.57
N PRO A 7 13.11 18.65 7.48
CA PRO A 7 12.17 19.76 7.54
C PRO A 7 10.74 19.22 7.43
N GLY A 8 10.08 19.03 8.58
CA GLY A 8 8.67 18.69 8.64
C GLY A 8 7.80 19.81 8.07
N ARG A 9 7.12 19.55 6.95
CA ARG A 9 6.16 20.49 6.36
C ARG A 9 4.74 19.98 6.53
N GLN A 10 4.07 20.50 7.56
CA GLN A 10 2.65 20.30 7.79
C GLN A 10 1.83 20.92 6.64
N ARG A 11 1.00 20.12 5.96
CA ARG A 11 -0.01 20.61 5.01
C ARG A 11 -1.41 20.28 5.53
N THR A 12 -2.23 21.31 5.68
CA THR A 12 -3.65 21.21 6.08
C THR A 12 -4.50 20.68 4.93
N ARG A 13 -5.47 19.83 5.26
CA ARG A 13 -6.43 19.20 4.33
C ARG A 13 -7.58 20.16 4.01
N GLY A 14 -7.66 20.59 2.74
CA GLY A 14 -8.87 21.15 2.15
C GLY A 14 -9.88 20.03 1.88
N GLY A 15 -11.14 20.29 2.22
CA GLY A 15 -12.21 19.30 2.24
C GLY A 15 -12.49 18.66 0.88
N GLU A 16 -12.57 17.34 0.88
CA GLU A 16 -13.18 16.61 -0.22
C GLU A 16 -14.05 15.49 0.35
N LYS A 17 -15.31 15.50 -0.07
CA LYS A 17 -16.38 14.63 0.42
C LYS A 17 -16.09 13.18 0.02
N ILE A 18 -15.90 12.32 1.01
CA ILE A 18 -15.73 10.88 0.78
C ILE A 18 -17.13 10.24 0.74
N ILE A 19 -17.49 9.69 -0.41
CA ILE A 19 -18.67 8.83 -0.57
C ILE A 19 -18.35 7.50 0.11
N GLN A 20 -19.14 7.16 1.13
CA GLN A 20 -19.06 5.92 1.89
C GLN A 20 -19.58 4.74 1.07
N VAL A 21 -18.80 3.67 1.02
CA VAL A 21 -19.31 2.31 0.74
C VAL A 21 -19.92 1.80 2.05
N PRO A 22 -21.15 1.24 2.08
CA PRO A 22 -21.81 0.86 3.32
C PRO A 22 -21.18 -0.42 3.85
N GLY A 23 -20.34 -0.29 4.88
CA GLY A 23 -19.64 -1.43 5.47
C GLY A 23 -18.56 -1.08 6.50
N GLY A 24 -18.88 -0.18 7.45
CA GLY A 24 -18.29 -0.14 8.80
C GLY A 24 -16.84 0.30 8.99
N GLY A 25 -16.65 1.51 9.55
CA GLY A 25 -15.45 1.88 10.33
C GLY A 25 -14.98 3.33 10.14
N ASN A 26 -15.15 4.16 11.18
CA ASN A 26 -14.81 5.59 11.26
C ASN A 26 -13.27 5.85 11.19
N PRO A 27 -12.77 6.86 10.43
CA PRO A 27 -11.33 7.11 10.27
C PRO A 27 -10.84 8.12 11.32
N GLN A 28 -10.90 7.76 12.60
CA GLN A 28 -10.25 8.53 13.65
C GLN A 28 -8.81 8.02 13.79
N ARG A 29 -7.88 8.87 13.34
CA ARG A 29 -6.44 8.88 13.62
C ARG A 29 -6.07 8.12 14.91
N GLU A 30 -5.17 7.13 14.82
CA GLU A 30 -4.15 6.82 15.83
C GLU A 30 -3.40 5.51 15.49
N SER A 31 -2.16 5.67 15.01
CA SER A 31 -0.95 4.90 15.37
C SER A 31 -1.11 3.50 16.00
N LYS A 32 -1.74 2.55 15.32
CA LYS A 32 -1.71 1.14 15.75
C LYS A 32 -1.93 0.18 14.59
N LEU A 33 -0.89 0.03 13.76
CA LEU A 33 -0.91 -0.77 12.53
C LEU A 33 -1.93 -0.20 11.54
N ASP A 34 -1.49 0.21 10.35
CA ASP A 34 -2.47 0.42 9.29
C ASP A 34 -3.01 -0.96 8.88
N GLN A 35 -4.02 -1.45 9.62
CA GLN A 35 -4.67 -2.73 9.36
C GLN A 35 -5.23 -2.76 7.94
N ALA A 36 -5.59 -1.60 7.39
CA ALA A 36 -6.00 -1.51 6.00
C ALA A 36 -4.82 -1.78 5.05
N LEU A 37 -3.61 -1.27 5.36
CA LEU A 37 -2.40 -1.60 4.60
C LEU A 37 -2.04 -3.08 4.69
N ILE A 38 -2.08 -3.69 5.87
CA ILE A 38 -1.84 -5.13 6.04
C ILE A 38 -2.86 -5.96 5.24
N ARG A 39 -4.15 -5.63 5.36
CA ARG A 39 -5.22 -6.29 4.58
C ARG A 39 -5.06 -6.09 3.08
N ALA A 40 -4.62 -4.91 2.65
CA ALA A 40 -4.36 -4.61 1.24
C ALA A 40 -3.22 -5.47 0.69
N VAL A 41 -2.11 -5.59 1.43
CA VAL A 41 -1.01 -6.51 1.07
C VAL A 41 -1.54 -7.94 0.96
N ALA A 42 -2.25 -8.45 1.97
CA ALA A 42 -2.79 -9.82 1.94
C ALA A 42 -3.72 -10.05 0.73
N ARG A 43 -4.62 -9.10 0.44
CA ARG A 43 -5.50 -9.16 -0.74
C ARG A 43 -4.72 -9.15 -2.04
N ALA A 44 -3.69 -8.31 -2.15
CA ALA A 44 -2.86 -8.22 -3.35
C ALA A 44 -2.20 -9.56 -3.68
N TYR A 45 -1.65 -10.25 -2.68
CA TYR A 45 -1.07 -11.58 -2.86
C TYR A 45 -2.12 -12.62 -3.25
N LYS A 46 -3.28 -12.65 -2.57
CA LYS A 46 -4.39 -13.55 -2.93
C LYS A 46 -4.84 -13.36 -4.38
N TRP A 47 -4.98 -12.10 -4.81
CA TRP A 47 -5.40 -11.77 -6.16
C TRP A 47 -4.33 -12.09 -7.21
N ARG A 48 -3.05 -11.86 -6.89
CA ARG A 48 -1.94 -12.29 -7.75
C ARG A 48 -1.96 -13.80 -7.94
N GLU A 49 -2.11 -14.55 -6.85
CA GLU A 49 -2.18 -16.01 -6.88
C GLU A 49 -3.40 -16.52 -7.66
N ALA A 50 -4.58 -15.91 -7.48
CA ALA A 50 -5.78 -16.25 -8.25
C ALA A 50 -5.59 -16.03 -9.75
N MET A 51 -4.88 -14.97 -10.14
CA MET A 51 -4.53 -14.72 -11.54
C MET A 51 -3.48 -15.71 -12.06
N GLU A 52 -2.45 -16.03 -11.27
CA GLU A 52 -1.42 -17.02 -11.60
C GLU A 52 -2.00 -18.43 -11.77
N LYS A 53 -2.99 -18.80 -10.96
CA LYS A 53 -3.72 -20.09 -11.05
C LYS A 53 -4.77 -20.11 -12.17
N GLY A 54 -5.01 -18.99 -12.84
CA GLY A 54 -6.05 -18.88 -13.88
C GLY A 54 -7.48 -18.88 -13.34
N GLU A 55 -7.67 -18.72 -12.02
CA GLU A 55 -8.99 -18.58 -11.40
C GLU A 55 -9.65 -17.26 -11.80
N ALA A 56 -8.87 -16.23 -12.13
CA ALA A 56 -9.34 -14.99 -12.74
C ALA A 56 -8.55 -14.71 -14.03
N LYS A 57 -9.24 -14.57 -15.17
CA LYS A 57 -8.61 -14.40 -16.49
C LYS A 57 -8.30 -12.95 -16.82
N SER A 58 -8.89 -11.99 -16.09
CA SER A 58 -8.66 -10.56 -16.29
C SER A 58 -8.91 -9.77 -15.01
N LEU A 59 -8.40 -8.52 -14.99
CA LEU A 59 -8.67 -7.58 -13.90
C LEU A 59 -10.17 -7.30 -13.75
N SER A 60 -10.91 -7.20 -14.85
CA SER A 60 -12.36 -6.95 -14.84
C SER A 60 -13.15 -8.15 -14.31
N GLU A 61 -12.70 -9.38 -14.59
CA GLU A 61 -13.31 -10.58 -14.01
C GLU A 61 -13.08 -10.62 -12.50
N LEU A 62 -11.86 -10.30 -12.06
CA LEU A 62 -11.51 -10.24 -10.64
C LEU A 62 -12.30 -9.14 -9.91
N ALA A 63 -12.40 -7.96 -10.52
CA ALA A 63 -13.17 -6.83 -10.00
C ALA A 63 -14.65 -7.20 -9.82
N ARG A 64 -15.25 -7.87 -10.80
CA ARG A 64 -16.63 -8.39 -10.73
C ARG A 64 -16.80 -9.43 -9.62
N LYS A 65 -15.84 -10.35 -9.44
CA LYS A 65 -15.89 -11.38 -8.37
C LYS A 65 -15.80 -10.76 -6.98
N GLU A 66 -14.97 -9.74 -6.81
CA GLU A 66 -14.74 -9.07 -5.53
C GLU A 66 -15.71 -7.90 -5.27
N GLY A 67 -16.60 -7.58 -6.23
CA GLY A 67 -17.58 -6.50 -6.10
C GLY A 67 -16.93 -5.10 -6.03
N CYS A 68 -15.83 -4.88 -6.74
CA CYS A 68 -15.09 -3.63 -6.73
C CYS A 68 -14.73 -3.16 -8.15
N THR A 69 -13.99 -2.05 -8.27
CA THR A 69 -13.61 -1.48 -9.57
C THR A 69 -12.24 -1.98 -10.04
N ASP A 70 -12.04 -2.06 -11.35
CA ASP A 70 -10.77 -2.43 -11.98
C ASP A 70 -9.60 -1.54 -11.50
N ASP A 71 -9.85 -0.24 -11.32
CA ASP A 71 -8.88 0.70 -10.78
C ASP A 71 -8.48 0.37 -9.34
N TYR A 72 -9.43 -0.06 -8.51
CA TYR A 72 -9.14 -0.50 -7.15
C TYR A 72 -8.31 -1.79 -7.15
N ILE A 73 -8.69 -2.78 -7.97
CA ILE A 73 -7.90 -4.00 -8.15
C ILE A 73 -6.46 -3.66 -8.57
N ARG A 74 -6.28 -2.82 -9.58
CA ARG A 74 -4.96 -2.42 -10.08
C ARG A 74 -4.13 -1.74 -8.99
N LYS A 75 -4.74 -0.83 -8.23
CA LYS A 75 -4.12 -0.13 -7.10
C LYS A 75 -3.65 -1.09 -6.02
N ILE A 76 -4.48 -2.06 -5.63
CA ILE A 76 -4.11 -3.04 -4.59
C ILE A 76 -3.09 -4.04 -5.11
N LEU A 77 -3.19 -4.52 -6.36
CA LEU A 77 -2.22 -5.45 -6.94
C LEU A 77 -0.80 -4.90 -6.92
N LYS A 78 -0.61 -3.57 -7.02
CA LYS A 78 0.71 -2.94 -6.85
C LYS A 78 1.37 -3.31 -5.51
N MET A 79 0.59 -3.56 -4.45
CA MET A 79 1.13 -3.95 -3.14
C MET A 79 1.82 -5.32 -3.16
N ALA A 80 1.44 -6.22 -4.08
CA ALA A 80 2.07 -7.54 -4.23
C ALA A 80 3.46 -7.47 -4.92
N PHE A 81 3.80 -6.32 -5.52
CA PHE A 81 5.07 -6.08 -6.21
C PHE A 81 6.01 -5.16 -5.41
N LEU A 82 5.65 -4.83 -4.17
CA LEU A 82 6.54 -4.12 -3.26
C LEU A 82 7.77 -4.97 -2.92
N ALA A 83 8.88 -4.29 -2.65
CA ALA A 83 10.09 -4.95 -2.18
C ALA A 83 9.82 -5.77 -0.90
N PRO A 84 10.38 -6.98 -0.78
CA PRO A 84 10.03 -7.92 0.28
C PRO A 84 10.30 -7.36 1.69
N ASP A 85 11.37 -6.59 1.86
CA ASP A 85 11.72 -5.90 3.10
C ASP A 85 10.68 -4.83 3.51
N ILE A 86 10.07 -4.16 2.54
CA ILE A 86 8.98 -3.20 2.76
C ILE A 86 7.74 -3.94 3.24
N VAL A 87 7.39 -5.03 2.55
CA VAL A 87 6.25 -5.90 2.94
C VAL A 87 6.46 -6.46 4.35
N GLU A 88 7.64 -6.96 4.67
CA GLU A 88 7.97 -7.45 6.01
C GLU A 88 7.81 -6.36 7.07
N THR A 89 8.27 -5.14 6.78
CA THR A 89 8.17 -4.01 7.71
C THR A 89 6.72 -3.62 7.97
N ILE A 90 5.89 -3.63 6.92
CA ILE A 90 4.44 -3.41 7.01
C ILE A 90 3.79 -4.50 7.88
N LEU A 91 4.10 -5.78 7.62
CA LEU A 91 3.53 -6.91 8.37
C LEU A 91 3.99 -6.93 9.83
N LYS A 92 5.22 -6.48 10.10
CA LYS A 92 5.76 -6.31 11.47
C LYS A 92 5.22 -5.07 12.17
N GLY A 93 4.44 -4.23 11.48
CA GLY A 93 3.93 -2.98 12.05
C GLY A 93 4.98 -1.91 12.29
N LYS A 94 6.18 -2.08 11.73
CA LYS A 94 7.34 -1.19 11.91
C LYS A 94 7.44 -0.17 10.78
N GLN A 95 6.36 0.03 10.03
CA GLN A 95 6.31 1.00 8.95
C GLN A 95 6.54 2.43 9.46
N PRO A 96 7.23 3.29 8.69
CA PRO A 96 7.43 4.68 9.06
C PRO A 96 6.11 5.40 9.34
N GLU A 97 6.11 6.31 10.31
CA GLU A 97 4.96 7.17 10.59
C GLU A 97 4.64 8.01 9.35
N GLY A 98 3.48 7.76 8.72
CA GLY A 98 3.06 8.38 7.46
C GLY A 98 3.01 7.44 6.26
N LEU A 99 3.57 6.22 6.36
CA LEU A 99 3.36 5.17 5.37
C LEU A 99 1.98 4.53 5.58
N THR A 100 1.00 5.07 4.87
CA THR A 100 -0.40 4.60 4.88
C THR A 100 -0.77 4.00 3.54
N LEU A 101 -1.84 3.21 3.48
CA LEU A 101 -2.35 2.70 2.21
C LEU A 101 -2.59 3.83 1.19
N SER A 102 -3.24 4.92 1.61
CA SER A 102 -3.50 6.07 0.73
C SER A 102 -2.24 6.74 0.21
N HIS A 103 -1.17 6.76 1.01
CA HIS A 103 0.13 7.29 0.58
C HIS A 103 0.69 6.42 -0.56
N ILE A 104 0.79 5.11 -0.36
CA ILE A 104 1.34 4.20 -1.39
C ILE A 104 0.48 4.21 -2.66
N LEU A 105 -0.85 4.28 -2.54
CA LEU A 105 -1.76 4.34 -3.69
C LEU A 105 -1.69 5.67 -4.47
N GLY A 106 -1.21 6.74 -3.85
CA GLY A 106 -1.00 8.04 -4.49
C GLY A 106 0.34 8.18 -5.18
N LEU A 107 1.28 7.25 -4.94
CA LEU A 107 2.60 7.25 -5.55
C LEU A 107 2.60 6.44 -6.86
N ASP A 108 3.33 6.93 -7.84
CA ASP A 108 3.70 6.11 -9.00
C ASP A 108 4.96 5.31 -8.68
N LEU A 109 4.77 4.16 -8.02
CA LEU A 109 5.88 3.31 -7.62
C LEU A 109 6.40 2.50 -8.81
N PRO A 110 7.70 2.63 -9.14
CA PRO A 110 8.34 1.82 -10.17
C PRO A 110 8.39 0.35 -9.73
N LEU A 111 8.51 -0.56 -10.71
CA LEU A 111 8.68 -1.99 -10.43
C LEU A 111 10.06 -2.32 -9.84
N PHE A 112 11.06 -1.46 -10.05
CA PHE A 112 12.41 -1.67 -9.55
C PHE A 112 12.50 -1.41 -8.04
N TRP A 113 12.87 -2.45 -7.28
CA TRP A 113 12.85 -2.40 -5.81
C TRP A 113 13.76 -1.34 -5.20
N GLU A 114 14.92 -1.04 -5.78
CA GLU A 114 15.78 0.02 -5.24
C GLU A 114 15.13 1.40 -5.36
N ALA A 115 14.44 1.65 -6.48
CA ALA A 115 13.70 2.89 -6.66
C ALA A 115 12.49 2.98 -5.72
N GLN A 116 11.81 1.85 -5.44
CA GLN A 116 10.77 1.82 -4.40
C GLN A 116 11.33 2.18 -3.03
N ARG A 117 12.49 1.61 -2.64
CA ARG A 117 13.13 1.93 -1.36
C ARG A 117 13.51 3.40 -1.26
N ASN A 118 14.08 3.97 -2.32
CA ASN A 118 14.44 5.38 -2.36
C ASN A 118 13.21 6.29 -2.22
N ILE A 119 12.12 6.00 -2.91
CA ILE A 119 10.88 6.81 -2.85
C ILE A 119 10.20 6.69 -1.48
N LEU A 120 10.21 5.49 -0.89
CA LEU A 120 9.57 5.21 0.39
C LEU A 120 10.52 5.42 1.59
N GLU A 121 11.73 5.92 1.33
CA GLU A 121 12.78 6.19 2.32
C GLU A 121 13.15 4.96 3.18
N PHE A 122 13.12 3.77 2.58
CA PHE A 122 13.57 2.53 3.21
C PHE A 122 15.09 2.37 3.06
N PRO A 123 15.79 1.85 4.08
CA PRO A 123 17.20 1.56 3.97
C PRO A 123 17.43 0.50 2.88
N ALA A 124 18.52 0.67 2.12
CA ALA A 124 18.93 -0.36 1.18
C ALA A 124 19.13 -1.69 1.91
N ARG A 125 18.66 -2.78 1.32
CA ARG A 125 18.85 -4.12 1.88
C ARG A 125 20.34 -4.40 1.94
N SER A 126 20.91 -4.43 3.15
CA SER A 126 22.24 -4.99 3.36
C SER A 126 22.16 -6.49 3.15
N PHE A 127 22.65 -6.98 2.01
CA PHE A 127 22.95 -8.39 1.86
C PHE A 127 24.21 -8.66 2.69
N ALA A 128 24.02 -9.11 3.91
CA ALA A 128 25.06 -9.74 4.72
C ALA A 128 24.93 -11.26 4.57
#